data_AF-M6GDN8-F1
#
_entry.id   AF-M6GDN8-F1
#
_cell.length_a   1.000
_cell.length_b   1.000
_cell.length_c   1.000
_cell.angle_alpha   90.00
_cell.angle_beta   90.00
_cell.angle_gamma   90.00
#
_symmetry.space_group_name_H-M   'P 1'
#
loop_
_entity.id
_entity.type
_entity.pdbx_description
1 polymer ?
#
loop_
_entity_poly.entity_id
_entity_poly.type
_entity_poly.pdbx_seq_one_letter_code
_entity_poly.pdbx_strand_id
1 'polypeptide(L)'
;KYILPGKQEYSEPSEIRIENGRVVSIKKINSFQGKISYVLPGFCDANVTLSADSLGGQKDRAGVYLSLQSFLAHGFTGILSVGDPSWVETLLKDAQRSKKNLLG
;
A
#
# COMPACT_ATOMS: atom_id res chain seq x y z
N LYS A 1 7.12 11.43 -13.38
CA LYS A 1 6.10 10.95 -14.35
C LYS A 1 5.27 9.86 -13.68
N TYR A 2 3.98 9.73 -13.98
CA TYR A 2 3.15 8.64 -13.46
C TYR A 2 2.56 7.81 -14.61
N ILE A 3 2.28 6.53 -14.36
CA ILE A 3 1.61 5.68 -15.37
C ILE A 3 0.15 6.11 -15.51
N LEU A 4 -0.32 6.28 -16.74
CA LEU A 4 -1.71 6.62 -17.01
C LEU A 4 -2.58 5.36 -16.87
N PRO A 5 -3.59 5.32 -15.99
CA PRO A 5 -4.45 4.15 -15.84
C PRO A 5 -5.09 3.74 -17.17
N GLY A 6 -5.03 2.45 -17.50
CA GLY A 6 -5.57 1.90 -18.75
C GLY A 6 -4.75 2.24 -20.00
N LYS A 7 -3.63 2.95 -19.87
CA LYS A 7 -2.70 3.25 -20.96
C LYS A 7 -1.32 2.70 -20.62
N GLN A 8 -0.62 2.12 -21.60
CA GLN A 8 0.76 1.66 -21.42
C GLN A 8 1.76 2.83 -21.61
N GLU A 9 1.41 3.99 -21.07
CA GLU A 9 2.13 5.25 -21.30
C GLU A 9 2.35 5.99 -19.99
N TYR A 10 3.48 6.70 -19.91
CA TYR A 10 3.77 7.62 -18.82
C TYR A 10 3.31 9.03 -19.13
N SER A 11 2.82 9.73 -18.12
CA SER A 11 2.53 11.15 -18.19
C SER A 11 3.78 11.98 -18.51
N GLU A 12 3.56 13.23 -18.92
CA GLU A 12 4.56 14.28 -18.80
C GLU A 12 4.98 14.50 -17.33
N PRO A 13 6.16 15.10 -17.06
CA PRO A 13 6.53 15.52 -15.72
C PRO A 13 5.38 16.31 -15.07
N SER A 14 4.99 15.86 -13.88
CA SER A 14 3.82 16.38 -13.17
C SER A 14 4.09 16.39 -11.68
N GLU A 15 3.52 17.36 -11.00
CA GLU A 15 3.41 17.43 -9.54
C GLU A 15 2.14 16.71 -9.10
N ILE A 16 2.26 15.85 -8.07
CA ILE A 16 1.13 15.15 -7.45
C ILE A 16 1.02 15.66 -6.01
N ARG A 17 -0.13 16.23 -5.65
CA ARG A 17 -0.41 16.74 -4.31
C ARG A 17 -1.31 15.77 -3.55
N ILE A 18 -0.91 15.43 -2.32
CA ILE A 18 -1.62 14.51 -1.44
C ILE A 18 -1.98 15.25 -0.16
N GLU A 19 -3.25 15.17 0.24
CA GLU A 19 -3.74 15.71 1.52
C GLU A 19 -4.60 14.65 2.21
N ASN A 20 -4.37 14.43 3.51
CA ASN A 20 -5.12 13.48 4.33
C ASN A 20 -5.23 12.07 3.70
N GLY A 21 -4.15 11.61 3.06
CA GLY A 21 -4.08 10.30 2.40
C GLY A 21 -4.84 10.20 1.07
N ARG A 22 -5.27 11.32 0.49
CA ARG A 22 -5.97 11.38 -0.81
C ARG A 22 -5.18 12.24 -1.78
N VAL A 23 -5.16 11.84 -3.05
CA VAL A 23 -4.65 12.68 -4.14
C VAL A 23 -5.65 13.80 -4.37
N VAL A 24 -5.24 15.05 -4.17
CA VAL A 24 -6.10 16.23 -4.35
C VAL A 24 -5.85 16.96 -5.66
N SER A 25 -4.66 16.81 -6.26
CA SER A 25 -4.38 17.35 -7.60
C SER A 25 -3.21 16.66 -8.27
N ILE A 26 -3.26 16.61 -9.61
CA ILE A 26 -2.14 16.21 -10.46
C ILE A 26 -1.99 17.31 -11.52
N LYS A 27 -0.85 17.99 -11.56
CA LYS A 27 -0.62 19.14 -12.47
C LYS A 27 0.67 18.94 -13.27
N LYS A 28 0.60 19.15 -14.58
CA LYS A 28 1.79 19.19 -15.44
C LYS A 28 2.71 20.32 -14.97
N ILE A 29 4.01 20.04 -14.92
CA ILE A 29 5.03 21.06 -14.68
C ILE A 29 5.80 21.31 -15.98
N ASN A 30 5.97 22.58 -16.32
CA ASN A 30 6.59 22.99 -17.58
C ASN A 30 8.12 23.04 -17.50
N SER A 31 8.68 23.11 -16.30
CA SER A 31 10.12 23.11 -16.05
C SER A 31 10.43 22.44 -14.72
N PHE A 32 11.29 21.42 -14.74
CA PHE A 32 11.84 20.80 -13.54
C PHE A 32 13.34 20.62 -13.74
N GLN A 33 14.14 21.22 -12.86
CA GLN A 33 15.58 21.01 -12.83
C GLN A 33 15.89 19.99 -11.74
N GLY A 34 15.98 18.73 -12.15
CA GLY A 34 16.26 17.62 -11.24
C GLY A 34 16.02 16.26 -11.91
N LYS A 35 16.30 15.19 -11.16
CA LYS A 35 16.03 13.82 -11.63
C LYS A 35 14.52 13.57 -11.63
N ILE A 36 13.98 13.25 -12.80
CA ILE A 36 12.58 12.83 -12.92
C ILE A 36 12.47 11.38 -12.45
N SER A 37 11.73 11.16 -11.37
CA SER A 37 11.36 9.82 -10.92
C SER A 37 10.05 9.36 -11.57
N TYR A 38 9.90 8.04 -11.66
CA TYR A 38 8.67 7.38 -12.09
C TYR A 38 7.86 6.97 -10.87
N VAL A 39 6.56 7.21 -10.91
CA VAL A 39 5.62 6.88 -9.83
C VAL A 39 4.56 5.96 -10.40
N LEU A 40 4.28 4.88 -9.67
CA LEU A 40 3.20 3.95 -9.97
C LEU A 40 2.17 4.02 -8.83
N PRO A 41 0.90 3.66 -9.08
CA PRO A 41 0.01 3.25 -8.00
C PRO A 41 0.69 2.18 -7.15
N GLY A 42 0.43 2.20 -5.84
CA GLY A 42 0.91 1.12 -4.97
C GLY A 42 0.32 -0.21 -5.43
N PHE A 43 1.11 -1.28 -5.30
CA PHE A 43 0.74 -2.58 -5.81
C PHE A 43 -0.38 -3.21 -4.97
N CYS A 44 -1.18 -4.04 -5.64
CA CYS A 44 -2.24 -4.81 -5.04
C CYS A 44 -1.99 -6.30 -5.24
N ASP A 45 -1.96 -7.07 -4.15
CA ASP A 45 -1.93 -8.53 -4.22
C ASP A 45 -3.27 -9.09 -3.70
N ALA A 46 -4.05 -9.70 -4.59
CA ALA A 46 -5.37 -10.21 -4.26
C ALA A 46 -5.36 -11.62 -3.66
N ASN A 47 -4.18 -12.22 -3.42
CA ASN A 47 -4.10 -13.60 -2.95
C ASN A 47 -2.86 -13.83 -2.07
N VAL A 48 -2.92 -13.39 -0.81
CA VAL A 48 -1.84 -13.53 0.17
C VAL A 48 -2.29 -14.38 1.35
N THR A 49 -1.45 -15.32 1.79
CA THR A 49 -1.60 -15.99 3.08
C THR A 49 -0.61 -15.39 4.08
N LEU A 50 -1.11 -14.69 5.10
CA LEU A 50 -0.30 -13.96 6.08
C LEU A 50 0.15 -14.83 7.25
N SER A 51 -0.73 -15.72 7.70
CA SER A 51 -0.59 -16.51 8.92
C SER A 51 0.29 -17.74 8.78
N ALA A 52 0.63 -18.17 7.56
CA ALA A 52 1.53 -19.29 7.36
C ALA A 52 3.00 -18.83 7.44
N ASP A 53 3.84 -19.58 8.15
CA ASP A 53 5.29 -19.47 8.01
C ASP A 53 5.81 -20.30 6.82
N SER A 54 7.08 -20.12 6.47
CA SER A 54 7.70 -20.79 5.32
C SER A 54 7.87 -22.30 5.49
N LEU A 55 7.69 -22.83 6.71
CA LEU A 55 7.82 -24.25 7.06
C LEU A 55 6.44 -24.91 7.24
N GLY A 56 5.34 -24.19 7.00
CA GLY A 56 3.97 -24.69 7.11
C GLY A 56 3.35 -24.57 8.51
N GLY A 57 4.00 -23.85 9.44
CA GLY A 57 3.45 -23.50 10.75
C GLY A 57 2.64 -22.20 10.72
N GLN A 58 2.08 -21.83 11.89
CA GLN A 58 1.33 -20.59 12.06
C GLN A 58 2.18 -19.49 12.70
N LYS A 59 2.22 -18.33 12.06
CA LYS A 59 2.77 -17.08 12.61
C LYS A 59 1.87 -16.56 13.72
N ASP A 60 2.49 -15.89 14.68
CA ASP A 60 1.80 -15.07 15.66
C ASP A 60 1.48 -13.67 15.11
N ARG A 61 0.89 -12.81 15.95
CA ARG A 61 0.56 -11.43 15.59
C ARG A 61 1.79 -10.62 15.15
N ALA A 62 2.93 -10.84 15.80
CA ALA A 62 4.17 -10.13 15.47
C ALA A 62 4.70 -10.56 14.09
N GLY A 63 4.64 -11.85 13.77
CA GLY A 63 5.02 -12.38 12.47
C GLY A 63 4.12 -11.90 11.33
N VAL A 64 2.81 -11.78 11.56
CA VAL A 64 1.89 -11.16 10.59
C VAL A 64 2.23 -9.68 10.39
N TYR A 65 2.48 -8.93 11.48
CA TYR A 65 2.88 -7.53 11.39
C TYR A 65 4.18 -7.34 10.58
N LEU A 66 5.19 -8.18 10.81
CA LEU A 66 6.43 -8.17 10.02
C LEU A 66 6.17 -8.46 8.53
N SER A 67 5.24 -9.36 8.24
CA SER A 67 4.84 -9.67 6.86
C SER A 67 4.20 -8.43 6.20
N LEU A 68 3.31 -7.73 6.89
CA LEU A 68 2.69 -6.47 6.41
C LEU A 68 3.72 -5.37 6.16
N GLN A 69 4.71 -5.21 7.06
CA GLN A 69 5.81 -4.27 6.87
C GLN A 69 6.64 -4.62 5.63
N SER A 70 6.90 -5.91 5.41
CA SER A 70 7.59 -6.38 4.21
C SER A 70 6.82 -6.04 2.93
N PHE A 71 5.51 -6.32 2.88
CA PHE A 71 4.67 -5.94 1.74
C PHE A 71 4.77 -4.45 1.42
N LEU A 72 4.66 -3.60 2.45
CA LEU A 72 4.77 -2.15 2.29
C LEU A 72 6.16 -1.73 1.78
N ALA A 73 7.23 -2.32 2.31
CA ALA A 73 8.61 -2.06 1.87
C ALA A 73 8.84 -2.41 0.40
N HIS A 74 8.08 -3.38 -0.13
CA HIS A 74 8.12 -3.79 -1.54
C HIS A 74 7.07 -3.08 -2.42
N GLY A 75 6.39 -2.06 -1.88
CA GLY A 75 5.47 -1.21 -2.63
C GLY A 75 4.03 -1.72 -2.71
N PHE A 76 3.68 -2.79 -2.00
CA PHE A 76 2.29 -3.23 -1.89
C PHE A 76 1.54 -2.39 -0.87
N THR A 77 0.49 -1.71 -1.33
CA THR A 77 -0.37 -0.86 -0.49
C THR A 77 -1.78 -1.42 -0.33
N GLY A 78 -2.13 -2.44 -1.11
CA GLY A 78 -3.35 -3.22 -0.94
C GLY A 78 -3.00 -4.70 -0.97
N ILE A 79 -3.52 -5.46 0.00
CA ILE A 79 -3.44 -6.92 -0.03
C ILE A 79 -4.79 -7.51 0.37
N LEU A 80 -5.12 -8.68 -0.17
CA LEU A 80 -6.24 -9.49 0.26
C LEU A 80 -5.71 -10.78 0.87
N SER A 81 -6.00 -10.93 2.16
CA SER A 81 -5.70 -12.13 2.92
C SER A 81 -6.69 -13.24 2.53
N VAL A 82 -6.17 -14.40 2.13
CA VAL A 82 -6.93 -15.56 1.67
C VAL A 82 -6.43 -16.82 2.39
N GLY A 83 -7.37 -17.59 2.95
CA GLY A 83 -7.08 -18.84 3.67
C GLY A 83 -6.49 -18.64 5.07
N ASP A 84 -6.46 -17.40 5.58
CA ASP A 84 -5.98 -17.10 6.92
C ASP A 84 -7.03 -17.36 8.02
N PRO A 85 -6.61 -17.70 9.24
CA PRO A 85 -7.50 -17.81 10.39
C PRO A 85 -8.24 -16.50 10.71
N SER A 86 -9.44 -16.62 11.28
CA SER A 86 -10.32 -15.49 11.61
C SER A 86 -9.69 -14.41 12.50
N TRP A 87 -8.68 -14.76 13.32
CA TRP A 87 -7.99 -13.78 14.16
C TRP A 87 -7.15 -12.78 13.33
N VAL A 88 -6.69 -13.14 12.13
CA VAL A 88 -5.95 -12.21 11.26
C VAL A 88 -6.85 -11.04 10.84
N GLU A 89 -8.13 -11.30 10.61
CA GLU A 89 -9.13 -10.26 10.29
C GLU A 89 -9.31 -9.25 11.44
N THR A 90 -9.07 -9.66 12.69
CA THR A 90 -9.20 -8.75 13.84
C THR A 90 -8.12 -7.67 13.84
N LEU A 91 -6.95 -7.92 13.24
CA LEU A 91 -5.87 -6.94 13.15
C LEU A 91 -6.30 -5.67 12.41
N LEU A 92 -7.08 -5.83 11.33
CA LEU A 92 -7.64 -4.69 10.59
C LEU A 92 -8.62 -3.89 11.46
N LYS A 93 -9.50 -4.58 12.18
CA LYS A 93 -10.49 -3.97 13.09
C LYS A 93 -9.78 -3.20 14.22
N ASP A 94 -8.72 -3.77 14.77
CA ASP A 94 -7.92 -3.15 15.83
C ASP A 94 -7.21 -1.88 15.32
N ALA A 95 -6.61 -1.93 14.12
CA ALA A 95 -5.98 -0.78 13.49
C ALA A 95 -6.98 0.37 13.21
N GLN A 96 -8.18 0.04 12.74
CA GLN A 96 -9.25 1.01 12.49
C GLN A 96 -9.75 1.68 13.77
N ARG A 97 -9.86 0.92 14.87
CA ARG A 97 -10.22 1.46 16.20
C ARG A 97 -9.15 2.42 16.71
N SER A 98 -7.88 2.04 16.62
CA SER A 98 -6.76 2.90 17.02
C SER A 98 -6.76 4.24 16.26
N LYS A 99 -7.01 4.22 14.95
CA LYS A 99 -7.09 5.45 14.14
C LYS A 99 -8.23 6.39 14.57
N LYS A 100 -9.37 5.86 15.01
CA LYS A 100 -10.49 6.67 15.51
C LYS A 100 -10.14 7.38 16.82
N ASN A 101 -9.41 6.71 17.72
CA ASN A 101 -9.00 7.27 19.00
C ASN A 101 -7.92 8.36 18.88
N LEU A 102 -7.19 8.42 17.77
CA LEU A 102 -6.20 9.46 17.48
C LEU A 102 -6.80 10.72 16.81
N LEU A 103 -8.04 10.63 16.34
CA LEU A 103 -8.74 11.68 15.59
C LEU A 103 -9.97 12.24 16.34
N GLY A 104 -10.27 11.74 17.53
CA GLY A 104 -11.27 12.26 18.46
C GLY A 104 -10.62 12.87 19.67
#